data_AF-A0A660TLI6-F1
#
_entry.id   AF-A0A660TLI6-F1
#
_cell.length_a   1.000
_cell.length_b   1.000
_cell.length_c   1.000
_cell.angle_alpha   90.00
_cell.angle_beta   90.00
_cell.angle_gamma   90.00
#
_symmetry.space_group_name_H-M   'P 1'
#
loop_
_entity.id
_entity.type
_entity.pdbx_description
1 polymer ?
#
loop_
_entity_poly.entity_id
_entity_poly.type
_entity_poly.pdbx_seq_one_letter_code
_entity_poly.pdbx_strand_id
1 'polypeptide(L)'
;IEDHFGNGQISHRSDIALGGSDDVSNKAGTEVNGVTELSFTIPMDSGEQDDRALMEGETYKVIFASNRKDKITAKHNRRSSAMITL
;
A
#
# COMPACT_ATOMS: atom_id res chain seq x y z
N ILE A 1 4.33 -3.81 -7.63
CA ILE A 1 3.57 -2.87 -6.78
C ILE A 1 2.14 -2.94 -7.29
N GLU A 2 1.22 -3.35 -6.42
CA GLU A 2 -0.20 -3.57 -6.74
C GLU A 2 -1.05 -2.85 -5.71
N ASP A 3 -2.24 -2.42 -6.13
CA ASP A 3 -3.23 -1.78 -5.27
C ASP A 3 -4.21 -2.83 -4.71
N HIS A 4 -4.39 -2.82 -3.40
CA HIS A 4 -5.15 -3.84 -2.69
C HIS A 4 -5.82 -3.30 -1.44
N PHE A 5 -7.09 -3.68 -1.28
CA PHE A 5 -7.85 -3.49 -0.06
C PHE A 5 -7.87 -4.73 0.86
N GLY A 6 -7.88 -4.47 2.17
CA GLY A 6 -7.99 -5.48 3.20
C GLY A 6 -9.41 -6.06 3.27
N ASN A 7 -9.64 -7.21 2.64
CA ASN A 7 -10.96 -7.83 2.52
C ASN A 7 -11.27 -8.89 3.59
N GLY A 8 -10.45 -8.99 4.63
CA GLY A 8 -10.62 -9.94 5.73
C GLY A 8 -9.55 -9.80 6.80
N GLN A 9 -9.63 -10.62 7.86
CA GLN A 9 -8.75 -10.48 9.04
C GLN A 9 -7.24 -10.60 8.71
N ILE A 10 -6.90 -11.43 7.72
CA ILE A 10 -5.52 -11.70 7.29
C ILE A 10 -5.36 -11.73 5.77
N SER A 11 -6.35 -11.23 5.04
CA SER A 11 -6.41 -11.29 3.58
C SER A 11 -6.61 -9.90 2.98
N HIS A 12 -6.14 -9.77 1.75
CA HIS A 12 -6.35 -8.62 0.89
C HIS A 12 -6.61 -9.12 -0.53
N ARG A 13 -7.22 -8.29 -1.36
CA ARG A 13 -7.51 -8.58 -2.77
C ARG A 13 -7.27 -7.31 -3.57
N SER A 14 -6.92 -7.45 -4.86
CA SER A 14 -6.75 -6.26 -5.69
C SER A 14 -8.06 -5.52 -5.83
N ASP A 15 -8.00 -4.20 -5.93
CA ASP A 15 -9.19 -3.35 -5.92
C ASP A 15 -10.02 -3.54 -7.19
N ILE A 16 -9.35 -3.72 -8.34
CA ILE A 16 -9.98 -4.20 -9.59
C ILE A 16 -10.82 -5.48 -9.37
N ALA A 17 -10.33 -6.42 -8.56
CA ALA A 17 -11.05 -7.69 -8.30
C ALA A 17 -12.16 -7.55 -7.25
N LEU A 18 -12.24 -6.40 -6.58
CA LEU A 18 -13.34 -5.99 -5.70
C LEU A 18 -14.32 -5.03 -6.39
N GLY A 19 -14.00 -4.56 -7.60
CA GLY A 19 -14.84 -3.66 -8.40
C GLY A 19 -14.44 -2.18 -8.34
N GLY A 20 -13.33 -1.85 -7.66
CA GLY A 20 -12.66 -0.56 -7.74
C GLY A 20 -11.67 -0.49 -8.90
N SER A 21 -10.69 0.39 -8.80
CA SER A 21 -9.68 0.66 -9.82
C SER A 21 -8.25 0.39 -9.31
N ASP A 22 -7.23 0.76 -10.08
CA ASP A 22 -5.82 0.70 -9.63
C ASP A 22 -5.32 2.13 -9.66
N ASP A 23 -5.30 2.77 -8.49
CA ASP A 23 -5.01 4.20 -8.34
C ASP A 23 -3.53 4.47 -8.04
N VAL A 24 -2.69 3.42 -8.11
CA VAL A 24 -1.25 3.53 -7.95
C VAL A 24 -0.57 3.72 -9.30
N SER A 25 0.14 4.84 -9.48
CA SER A 25 0.88 5.19 -10.70
C SER A 25 2.38 5.40 -10.44
N ASN A 26 3.16 5.64 -11.50
CA ASN A 26 4.62 5.87 -11.44
C ASN A 26 5.39 4.81 -10.62
N LYS A 27 4.96 3.55 -10.73
CA LYS A 27 5.50 2.40 -10.01
C LYS A 27 6.94 2.14 -10.45
N ALA A 28 7.89 2.25 -9.53
CA ALA A 28 9.27 1.79 -9.72
C ALA A 28 9.78 1.12 -8.45
N GLY A 29 10.75 0.22 -8.63
CA GLY A 29 11.41 -0.43 -7.51
C GLY A 29 12.78 -0.92 -7.89
N THR A 30 13.70 -0.87 -6.94
CA THR A 30 15.05 -1.42 -7.10
C THR A 30 15.41 -2.26 -5.89
N GLU A 31 16.22 -3.29 -6.11
CA GLU A 31 16.81 -4.06 -5.02
C GLU A 31 18.32 -4.12 -5.20
N VAL A 32 19.05 -3.54 -4.24
CA VAL A 32 20.51 -3.45 -4.27
C VAL A 32 21.05 -3.76 -2.89
N ASN A 33 22.02 -4.68 -2.79
CA ASN A 33 22.67 -5.07 -1.53
C ASN A 33 21.68 -5.47 -0.41
N GLY A 34 20.57 -6.12 -0.77
CA GLY A 34 19.55 -6.58 0.17
C GLY A 34 18.64 -5.47 0.71
N VAL A 35 18.63 -4.30 0.08
CA VAL A 35 17.70 -3.20 0.35
C VAL A 35 16.78 -3.03 -0.85
N THR A 36 15.47 -3.04 -0.59
CA THR A 36 14.43 -2.75 -1.59
C THR A 36 13.95 -1.31 -1.42
N GLU A 37 14.07 -0.53 -2.48
CA GLU A 37 13.45 0.80 -2.59
C GLU A 37 12.23 0.70 -3.50
N LEU A 38 11.12 1.29 -3.08
CA LEU A 38 9.88 1.37 -3.85
C LEU A 38 9.47 2.83 -3.96
N SER A 39 9.07 3.27 -5.16
CA SER A 39 8.47 4.58 -5.40
C SER A 39 7.18 4.41 -6.19
N PHE A 40 6.17 5.17 -5.81
CA PHE A 40 4.86 5.19 -6.45
C PHE A 40 4.15 6.50 -6.12
N THR A 41 3.08 6.78 -6.86
CA THR A 41 2.19 7.93 -6.67
C THR A 41 0.77 7.42 -6.47
N ILE A 42 0.05 8.00 -5.50
CA ILE A 42 -1.39 7.83 -5.30
C ILE A 42 -2.08 9.20 -5.41
N PRO A 43 -3.34 9.28 -5.83
CA PRO A 43 -4.11 10.51 -5.72
C PRO A 43 -4.32 10.88 -4.24
N MET A 44 -4.52 12.17 -3.95
CA MET A 44 -4.97 12.59 -2.62
C MET A 44 -6.38 12.09 -2.31
N ASP A 45 -7.21 11.91 -3.33
CA ASP A 45 -8.54 11.34 -3.21
C ASP A 45 -8.84 10.53 -4.50
N SER A 46 -9.02 9.22 -4.37
CA SER A 46 -9.44 8.34 -5.48
C SER A 46 -10.96 8.42 -5.72
N GLY A 47 -11.72 8.87 -4.73
CA GLY A 47 -13.19 8.85 -4.74
C GLY A 47 -13.80 7.46 -4.51
N GLU A 48 -12.99 6.45 -4.18
CA GLU A 48 -13.45 5.09 -3.91
C GLU A 48 -13.89 4.93 -2.45
N GLN A 49 -14.90 4.09 -2.22
CA GLN A 49 -15.50 3.91 -0.89
C GLN A 49 -14.52 3.27 0.12
N ASP A 50 -13.64 2.39 -0.38
CA ASP A 50 -12.71 1.61 0.44
C ASP A 50 -11.41 2.38 0.73
N ASP A 51 -11.24 3.55 0.10
CA ASP A 51 -10.08 4.43 0.29
C ASP A 51 -10.38 5.59 1.23
N ARG A 52 -9.31 6.06 1.88
CA ARG A 52 -9.37 7.26 2.71
C ARG A 52 -8.76 8.44 1.96
N ALA A 53 -9.57 9.46 1.71
CA ALA A 53 -9.08 10.75 1.23
C ALA A 53 -8.02 11.35 2.17
N LEU A 54 -6.94 11.79 1.56
CA LEU A 54 -5.79 12.46 2.13
C LEU A 54 -5.98 13.98 2.00
N MET A 55 -5.74 14.71 3.08
CA MET A 55 -5.95 16.16 3.19
C MET A 55 -4.68 16.81 3.73
N GLU A 56 -4.33 17.95 3.14
CA GLU A 56 -3.21 18.79 3.58
C GLU A 56 -3.38 19.22 5.05
N GLY A 57 -2.30 19.17 5.82
CA GLY A 57 -2.26 19.48 7.25
C GLY A 57 -2.73 18.36 8.18
N GLU A 58 -3.36 17.31 7.65
CA GLU A 58 -3.80 16.16 8.44
C GLU A 58 -2.64 15.17 8.68
N THR A 59 -2.71 14.46 9.80
CA THR A 59 -1.68 13.48 10.17
C THR A 59 -2.20 12.05 10.02
N TYR A 60 -1.46 11.25 9.25
CA TYR A 60 -1.80 9.88 8.88
C TYR A 60 -0.79 8.89 9.44
N LYS A 61 -1.29 7.73 9.87
CA LYS A 61 -0.45 6.60 10.23
C LYS A 61 -0.21 5.73 9.00
N VAL A 62 1.03 5.68 8.54
CA VAL A 62 1.47 4.74 7.50
C VAL A 62 1.95 3.46 8.16
N ILE A 63 1.46 2.31 7.69
CA ILE A 63 1.82 1.00 8.22
C ILE A 63 2.68 0.28 7.19
N PHE A 64 3.80 -0.28 7.64
CA PHE A 64 4.68 -1.12 6.84
C PHE A 64 4.58 -2.55 7.32
N ALA A 65 4.45 -3.51 6.39
CA ALA A 65 4.45 -4.92 6.70
C ALA A 65 5.27 -5.68 5.66
N SER A 66 5.99 -6.73 6.07
CA SER A 66 6.87 -7.48 5.16
C SER A 66 7.02 -8.96 5.51
N ASN A 67 7.48 -9.72 4.51
CA ASN A 67 7.96 -11.09 4.62
C ASN A 67 9.25 -11.22 3.80
N ARG A 68 10.11 -12.20 4.12
CA ARG A 68 11.29 -12.55 3.30
C ARG A 68 10.96 -13.38 2.05
N LYS A 69 9.74 -13.92 1.98
CA LYS A 69 9.26 -14.65 0.80
C LYS A 69 8.88 -13.63 -0.27
N ASP A 70 9.41 -13.82 -1.46
CA ASP A 70 9.04 -13.05 -2.66
C ASP A 70 7.69 -13.54 -3.22
N LYS A 71 6.62 -13.24 -2.48
CA LYS A 71 5.24 -13.61 -2.83
C LYS A 71 4.26 -12.67 -2.14
N ILE A 72 3.51 -11.90 -2.91
CA ILE A 72 2.55 -10.90 -2.40
C ILE A 72 1.47 -11.51 -1.48
N THR A 73 1.12 -12.78 -1.67
CA THR A 73 0.14 -13.50 -0.84
C THR A 73 0.75 -14.18 0.40
N ALA A 74 2.06 -14.03 0.64
CA ALA A 74 2.69 -14.56 1.84
C ALA A 74 2.35 -13.68 3.05
N LYS A 75 1.78 -14.29 4.10
CA LYS A 75 1.48 -13.58 5.35
C LYS A 75 2.71 -12.87 5.92
N HIS A 76 2.61 -11.58 6.17
CA HIS A 76 3.67 -10.77 6.79
C HIS A 76 4.11 -11.34 8.15
N ASN A 77 5.41 -11.27 8.44
CA ASN A 77 5.98 -11.68 9.73
C ASN A 77 6.71 -10.52 10.46
N ARG A 78 6.80 -9.35 9.84
CA ARG A 78 7.27 -8.10 10.46
C ARG A 78 6.30 -6.98 10.14
N ARG A 79 6.18 -6.01 11.06
CA ARG A 79 5.40 -4.80 10.88
C ARG A 79 6.06 -3.61 11.57
N SER A 80 5.83 -2.42 11.06
CA SER A 80 6.20 -1.14 11.66
C SER A 80 5.17 -0.07 11.27
N SER A 81 5.29 1.13 11.80
CA SER A 81 4.48 2.27 11.38
C SER A 81 5.20 3.59 11.59
N ALA A 82 4.84 4.60 10.81
CA ALA A 82 5.26 5.98 10.98
C ALA A 82 4.04 6.92 10.93
N MET A 83 4.17 8.10 11.51
CA MET A 83 3.19 9.18 11.31
C MET A 83 3.75 10.14 10.26
N ILE A 84 2.91 10.55 9.31
CA ILE A 84 3.22 11.59 8.33
C ILE A 84 2.17 12.69 8.44
N THR A 85 2.59 13.93 8.34
CA THR A 85 1.68 15.07 8.11
C THR A 85 1.86 15.47 6.66
N LEU A 86 0.75 15.61 5.93
CA LEU A 86 0.77 16.09 4.56
C LEU A 86 0.92 17.61 4.56
#